data_AF-A0A921B8E7-F1
#
_entry.id   AF-A0A921B8E7-F1
#
_cell.length_a   1.000
_cell.length_b   1.000
_cell.length_c   1.000
_cell.angle_alpha   90.00
_cell.angle_beta   90.00
_cell.angle_gamma   90.00
#
_symmetry.space_group_name_H-M   'P 1'
#
loop_
_entity.id
_entity.type
_entity.pdbx_description
1 polymer ?
#
loop_
_entity_poly.entity_id
_entity_poly.type
_entity_poly.pdbx_seq_one_letter_code
_entity_poly.pdbx_strand_id
1 'polypeptide(L)'
;MAKKAQATKKSAEQAVSISRLKLNQLFFESLLIVQGFLGLFVLISLITFSPQDPGWNSQTFSNSLVGEEFGISNAVGSWGAYLSDFLFSIVGYMAYLLPYWLLWPLVRHFIFFRRPIQFSQIYSGLIGVRILGWSLFLISSSTLLSIFIEPGYSFLPEDTGGFKFGVLPYLLTP
;
A
#
# COMPACT_ATOMS: atom_id res chain seq x y z
N MET A 1 -52.44 25.80 9.39
CA MET A 1 -51.52 24.96 10.21
C MET A 1 -50.59 24.07 9.37
N ALA A 2 -50.92 23.70 8.13
CA ALA A 2 -50.10 22.81 7.28
C ALA A 2 -48.70 23.33 6.90
N LYS A 3 -48.52 24.64 6.63
CA LYS A 3 -47.21 25.21 6.25
C LYS A 3 -46.12 25.10 7.34
N LYS A 4 -46.48 25.17 8.63
CA LYS A 4 -45.53 25.01 9.74
C LYS A 4 -45.02 23.57 9.85
N ALA A 5 -45.89 22.58 9.61
CA ALA A 5 -45.53 21.16 9.66
C ALA A 5 -44.61 20.73 8.49
N GLN A 6 -44.75 21.38 7.33
CA GLN A 6 -43.92 21.10 6.16
C GLN A 6 -42.51 21.73 6.30
N ALA A 7 -42.40 22.89 6.96
CA ALA A 7 -41.12 23.53 7.27
C ALA A 7 -40.28 22.73 8.27
N THR A 8 -40.90 22.12 9.29
CA THR A 8 -40.20 21.25 10.24
C THR A 8 -39.73 19.93 9.62
N LYS A 9 -40.51 19.33 8.71
CA LYS A 9 -40.06 18.13 7.95
C LYS A 9 -38.85 18.42 7.07
N LYS A 10 -38.87 19.51 6.29
CA LYS A 10 -37.73 19.89 5.43
C LYS A 10 -36.46 20.18 6.25
N SER A 11 -36.61 20.82 7.41
CA SER A 11 -35.49 21.06 8.34
C SER A 11 -34.92 19.77 8.95
N ALA A 12 -35.77 18.78 9.24
CA ALA A 12 -35.33 17.49 9.76
C ALA A 12 -34.60 16.65 8.70
N GLU A 13 -35.11 16.60 7.47
CA GLU A 13 -34.44 15.93 6.34
C GLU A 13 -33.09 16.59 5.98
N GLN A 14 -33.03 17.94 6.03
CA GLN A 14 -31.76 18.66 5.89
C GLN A 14 -30.77 18.35 7.03
N ALA A 15 -31.23 18.29 8.27
CA ALA A 15 -30.35 17.94 9.40
C ALA A 15 -29.81 16.50 9.30
N VAL A 16 -30.63 15.54 8.86
CA VAL A 16 -30.22 14.14 8.65
C VAL A 16 -29.20 14.03 7.51
N SER A 17 -29.42 14.71 6.38
CA SER A 17 -28.48 14.67 5.25
C SER A 17 -27.12 15.31 5.59
N ILE A 18 -27.11 16.44 6.32
CA ILE A 18 -25.87 17.07 6.81
C ILE A 18 -25.12 16.13 7.77
N SER A 19 -25.84 15.45 8.68
CA SER A 19 -25.24 14.50 9.61
C SER A 19 -24.62 13.30 8.90
N ARG A 20 -25.28 12.76 7.86
CA ARG A 20 -24.74 11.68 7.03
C ARG A 20 -23.49 12.10 6.27
N LEU A 21 -23.47 13.29 5.68
CA LEU A 21 -22.29 13.83 5.01
C LEU A 21 -21.11 13.98 5.98
N LYS A 22 -21.36 14.48 7.19
CA LYS A 22 -20.33 14.65 8.23
C LYS A 22 -19.80 13.30 8.73
N LEU A 23 -20.65 12.31 8.94
CA LEU A 23 -20.22 10.95 9.32
C LEU A 23 -19.36 10.29 8.25
N ASN A 24 -19.77 10.38 6.98
CA ASN A 24 -18.99 9.85 5.88
C ASN A 24 -17.63 10.54 5.81
N GLN A 25 -17.59 11.86 5.95
CA GLN A 25 -16.33 12.61 5.96
C GLN A 25 -15.37 12.11 7.07
N LEU A 26 -15.87 11.94 8.29
CA LEU A 26 -15.06 11.43 9.41
C LEU A 26 -14.53 10.02 9.16
N PHE A 27 -15.35 9.16 8.57
CA PHE A 27 -14.94 7.80 8.20
C PHE A 27 -13.84 7.79 7.12
N PHE A 28 -13.90 8.70 6.14
CA PHE A 28 -12.84 8.81 5.14
C PHE A 28 -11.55 9.42 5.70
N GLU A 29 -11.67 10.39 6.59
CA GLU A 29 -10.54 10.99 7.27
C GLU A 29 -9.81 9.94 8.12
N SER A 30 -10.53 9.07 8.83
CA SER A 30 -9.92 7.95 9.55
C SER A 30 -9.30 6.92 8.62
N LEU A 31 -9.96 6.56 7.49
CA LEU A 31 -9.37 5.68 6.49
C LEU A 31 -8.08 6.24 5.90
N LEU A 32 -8.02 7.55 5.61
CA LEU A 32 -6.82 8.20 5.10
C LEU A 32 -5.68 8.15 6.13
N ILE A 33 -5.97 8.37 7.41
CA ILE A 33 -4.97 8.27 8.48
C ILE A 33 -4.42 6.84 8.59
N VAL A 34 -5.31 5.83 8.59
CA VAL A 34 -4.92 4.42 8.65
C VAL A 34 -4.09 4.04 7.42
N GLN A 35 -4.50 4.47 6.23
CA GLN A 35 -3.76 4.27 4.99
C GLN A 35 -2.37 4.93 5.05
N GLY A 36 -2.28 6.15 5.59
CA GLY A 36 -1.02 6.86 5.78
C GLY A 36 -0.07 6.16 6.72
N PHE A 37 -0.60 5.69 7.87
CA PHE A 37 0.16 4.90 8.82
C PHE A 37 0.69 3.61 8.18
N LEU A 38 -0.16 2.89 7.42
CA LEU A 38 0.24 1.68 6.71
C LEU A 38 1.28 1.97 5.62
N GLY A 39 1.17 3.09 4.91
CA GLY A 39 2.17 3.54 3.93
C GLY A 39 3.54 3.81 4.56
N LEU A 40 3.57 4.50 5.71
CA LEU A 40 4.81 4.73 6.46
C LEU A 40 5.39 3.44 7.03
N PHE A 41 4.54 2.56 7.55
CA PHE A 41 4.94 1.24 8.05
C PHE A 41 5.65 0.44 6.97
N VAL A 42 5.06 0.35 5.78
CA VAL A 42 5.66 -0.32 4.61
C VAL A 42 6.95 0.37 4.18
N LEU A 43 6.99 1.71 4.15
CA LEU A 43 8.18 2.45 3.74
C LEU A 43 9.37 2.19 4.66
N ILE A 44 9.18 2.26 5.98
CA ILE A 44 10.24 2.02 6.95
C ILE A 44 10.68 0.56 6.85
N SER A 45 9.72 -0.37 6.80
CA SER A 45 10.00 -1.80 6.63
C SER A 45 10.87 -2.08 5.41
N LEU A 46 10.59 -1.44 4.25
CA LEU A 46 11.39 -1.60 3.03
C LEU A 46 12.78 -0.96 3.13
N ILE A 47 12.88 0.25 3.69
CA ILE A 47 14.17 0.97 3.82
C ILE A 47 15.11 0.26 4.78
N THR A 48 14.58 -0.29 5.88
CA THR A 48 15.35 -1.02 6.89
C THR A 48 15.36 -2.52 6.66
N PHE A 49 15.17 -2.97 5.42
CA PHE A 49 15.25 -4.38 5.07
C PHE A 49 16.69 -4.89 5.22
N SER A 50 16.84 -6.06 5.83
CA SER A 50 18.09 -6.80 5.86
C SER A 50 17.88 -8.24 5.38
N PRO A 51 18.74 -8.77 4.49
CA PRO A 51 18.73 -10.17 4.11
C PRO A 51 19.00 -11.15 5.27
N GLN A 52 19.49 -10.66 6.41
CA GLN A 52 19.72 -11.48 7.61
C GLN A 52 18.47 -11.64 8.48
N ASP A 53 17.43 -10.83 8.23
CA ASP A 53 16.18 -10.92 8.97
C ASP A 53 15.36 -12.15 8.53
N PRO A 54 14.49 -12.70 9.40
CA PRO A 54 13.65 -13.82 9.02
C PRO A 54 12.67 -13.44 7.90
N GLY A 55 12.71 -14.23 6.82
CA GLY A 55 11.88 -14.04 5.63
C GLY A 55 10.69 -14.97 5.54
N TRP A 56 9.77 -14.68 4.62
CA TRP A 56 8.55 -15.45 4.35
C TRP A 56 8.85 -16.89 3.91
N ASN A 57 9.91 -17.07 3.13
CA ASN A 57 10.37 -18.38 2.64
C ASN A 57 11.29 -19.11 3.65
N SER A 58 11.59 -18.48 4.79
CA SER A 58 12.41 -19.09 5.83
C SER A 58 11.55 -19.97 6.74
N GLN A 59 12.06 -21.13 7.17
CA GLN A 59 11.41 -22.01 8.16
C GLN A 59 11.15 -21.32 9.52
N THR A 60 11.64 -20.09 9.69
CA THR A 60 11.41 -19.20 10.83
C THR A 60 10.00 -18.58 10.88
N PHE A 61 9.29 -18.46 9.75
CA PHE A 61 7.92 -17.89 9.75
C PHE A 61 6.94 -18.71 10.60
N SER A 62 7.07 -20.05 10.64
CA SER A 62 6.21 -20.92 11.45
C SER A 62 6.63 -21.00 12.92
N ASN A 63 7.88 -20.64 13.25
CA ASN A 63 8.44 -20.71 14.59
C ASN A 63 8.81 -19.31 15.08
N SER A 64 7.82 -18.59 15.60
CA SER A 64 7.97 -17.22 16.13
C SER A 64 9.00 -17.08 17.26
N LEU A 65 9.41 -18.18 17.91
CA LEU A 65 10.46 -18.19 18.94
C LEU A 65 11.87 -18.02 18.36
N VAL A 66 12.07 -18.32 17.07
CA VAL A 66 13.39 -18.20 16.41
C VAL A 66 13.71 -16.74 16.09
N GLY A 67 12.70 -15.87 15.92
CA GLY A 67 12.90 -14.43 15.68
C GLY A 67 13.44 -13.65 16.88
N GLU A 68 13.38 -14.19 18.10
CA GLU A 68 13.99 -13.57 19.30
C GLU A 68 15.46 -13.97 19.48
N GLU A 69 15.88 -15.16 19.03
CA GLU A 69 17.28 -15.58 19.12
C GLU A 69 18.16 -14.99 18.01
N PHE A 70 17.60 -14.73 16.83
CA PHE A 70 18.26 -14.02 15.74
C PHE A 70 17.84 -12.56 15.77
N GLY A 71 18.68 -11.68 16.33
CA GLY A 71 18.37 -10.25 16.49
C GLY A 71 17.85 -9.61 15.20
N ILE A 72 16.61 -9.14 15.21
CA ILE A 72 15.95 -8.53 14.05
C ILE A 72 16.51 -7.12 13.86
N SER A 73 16.98 -6.83 12.65
CA SER A 73 17.54 -5.53 12.28
C SER A 73 16.51 -4.55 11.73
N ASN A 74 15.38 -5.04 11.17
CA ASN A 74 14.30 -4.19 10.70
C ASN A 74 13.72 -3.30 11.82
N ALA A 75 13.64 -1.99 11.59
CA ALA A 75 13.19 -1.03 12.60
C ALA A 75 11.71 -1.20 12.99
N VAL A 76 10.91 -1.85 12.14
CA VAL A 76 9.51 -2.17 12.40
C VAL A 76 9.35 -3.48 13.19
N GLY A 77 10.43 -4.26 13.34
CA GLY A 77 10.46 -5.55 14.00
C GLY A 77 10.14 -6.72 13.06
N SER A 78 9.77 -7.88 13.62
CA SER A 78 9.62 -9.13 12.87
C SER A 78 8.58 -9.02 11.75
N TRP A 79 7.45 -8.37 12.03
CA TRP A 79 6.41 -8.12 11.02
C TRP A 79 6.90 -7.24 9.87
N GLY A 80 7.76 -6.28 10.16
CA GLY A 80 8.44 -5.46 9.17
C GLY A 80 9.35 -6.27 8.27
N ALA A 81 10.17 -7.15 8.86
CA ALA A 81 11.06 -8.03 8.12
C ALA A 81 10.30 -8.93 7.13
N TYR A 82 9.28 -9.64 7.62
CA TYR A 82 8.47 -10.52 6.76
C TYR A 82 7.76 -9.77 5.64
N LEU A 83 7.23 -8.58 5.92
CA LEU A 83 6.52 -7.80 4.92
C LEU A 83 7.47 -7.29 3.83
N SER A 84 8.63 -6.74 4.21
CA SER A 84 9.64 -6.29 3.24
C SER A 84 10.16 -7.44 2.39
N ASP A 85 10.45 -8.58 3.01
CA ASP A 85 10.93 -9.78 2.30
C ASP A 85 9.90 -10.27 1.29
N PHE A 86 8.62 -10.36 1.69
CA PHE A 86 7.52 -10.74 0.79
C PHE A 86 7.37 -9.77 -0.39
N LEU A 87 7.43 -8.46 -0.14
CA LEU A 87 7.29 -7.45 -1.19
C LEU A 87 8.48 -7.48 -2.17
N PHE A 88 9.70 -7.62 -1.67
CA PHE A 88 10.89 -7.76 -2.52
C PHE A 88 10.89 -9.09 -3.28
N SER A 89 10.43 -10.19 -2.68
CA SER A 89 10.30 -11.50 -3.34
C SER A 89 9.32 -11.47 -4.52
N ILE A 90 8.22 -10.72 -4.43
CA ILE A 90 7.24 -10.64 -5.52
C ILE A 90 7.64 -9.64 -6.60
N VAL A 91 8.04 -8.42 -6.22
CA VAL A 91 8.14 -7.28 -7.16
C VAL A 91 9.57 -6.74 -7.29
N GLY A 92 10.53 -7.21 -6.48
CA GLY A 92 11.88 -6.69 -6.45
C GLY A 92 11.93 -5.21 -6.06
N TYR A 93 12.87 -4.44 -6.63
CA TYR A 93 13.05 -3.02 -6.32
C TYR A 93 11.81 -2.15 -6.60
N MET A 94 10.87 -2.63 -7.43
CA MET A 94 9.63 -1.91 -7.68
C MET A 94 8.68 -1.90 -6.47
N ALA A 95 8.98 -2.66 -5.41
CA ALA A 95 8.28 -2.59 -4.12
C ALA A 95 8.24 -1.15 -3.54
N TYR A 96 9.25 -0.31 -3.81
CA TYR A 96 9.28 1.09 -3.36
C TYR A 96 8.18 1.97 -3.97
N LEU A 97 7.51 1.53 -5.06
CA LEU A 97 6.37 2.24 -5.62
C LEU A 97 5.09 2.07 -4.78
N LEU A 98 4.97 0.99 -4.01
CA LEU A 98 3.83 0.74 -3.13
C LEU A 98 3.65 1.80 -2.04
N PRO A 99 4.67 2.14 -1.22
CA PRO A 99 4.53 3.19 -0.22
C PRO A 99 4.27 4.55 -0.88
N TYR A 100 4.85 4.83 -2.05
CA TYR A 100 4.53 6.05 -2.80
C TYR A 100 3.04 6.12 -3.16
N TRP A 101 2.47 5.02 -3.67
CA TRP A 101 1.05 4.93 -3.99
C TRP A 101 0.15 5.08 -2.76
N LEU A 102 0.53 4.48 -1.63
CA LEU A 102 -0.19 4.58 -0.36
C LEU A 102 -0.18 6.01 0.21
N LEU A 103 0.96 6.70 0.12
CA LEU A 103 1.14 8.04 0.72
C LEU A 103 0.65 9.17 -0.19
N TRP A 104 0.62 8.98 -1.52
CA TRP A 104 0.21 10.02 -2.45
C TRP A 104 -1.18 10.63 -2.17
N PRO A 105 -2.25 9.86 -1.92
CA PRO A 105 -3.56 10.41 -1.57
C PRO A 105 -3.54 11.20 -0.25
N LEU A 106 -2.77 10.74 0.74
CA LEU A 106 -2.62 11.42 2.03
C LEU A 106 -1.95 12.78 1.85
N VAL A 107 -0.82 12.82 1.14
CA VAL A 107 -0.07 14.06 0.85
C VAL A 107 -0.95 15.02 0.05
N ARG A 108 -1.66 14.52 -0.96
CA ARG A 108 -2.60 15.34 -1.75
C ARG A 108 -3.70 15.93 -0.87
N HIS A 109 -4.25 15.14 0.05
CA HIS A 109 -5.28 15.59 0.97
C HIS A 109 -4.76 16.69 1.91
N PHE A 110 -3.61 16.45 2.55
CA PHE A 110 -3.04 17.35 3.55
C PHE A 110 -2.49 18.66 2.97
N ILE A 111 -1.86 18.61 1.78
CA ILE A 111 -1.25 19.78 1.13
C ILE A 111 -2.28 20.59 0.33
N PHE A 112 -3.15 19.94 -0.45
CA PHE A 112 -4.01 20.65 -1.40
C PHE A 112 -5.45 20.88 -0.92
N PHE A 113 -5.95 20.11 0.06
CA PHE A 113 -7.36 20.13 0.45
C PHE A 113 -7.56 20.55 1.91
N ARG A 114 -7.59 21.86 2.16
CA ARG A 114 -8.29 22.47 3.32
C ARG A 114 -9.83 22.44 3.16
N ARG A 115 -10.38 21.67 2.23
CA ARG A 115 -11.81 21.62 1.89
C ARG A 115 -12.40 20.22 2.15
N PRO A 116 -13.66 20.12 2.62
CA PRO A 116 -14.28 18.86 3.00
C PRO A 116 -14.30 17.87 1.83
N ILE A 117 -14.01 16.61 2.16
CA ILE A 117 -13.89 15.48 1.23
C ILE A 117 -15.20 15.34 0.44
N GLN A 118 -15.17 15.65 -0.86
CA GLN A 118 -16.30 15.32 -1.74
C GLN A 118 -16.17 13.86 -2.21
N PHE A 119 -17.01 13.02 -1.62
CA PHE A 119 -17.19 11.57 -1.87
C PHE A 119 -17.01 11.14 -3.34
N SER A 120 -17.50 11.96 -4.29
CA SER A 120 -17.57 11.63 -5.70
C SER A 120 -16.21 11.49 -6.41
N GLN A 121 -15.16 12.21 -5.98
CA GLN A 121 -13.92 12.27 -6.76
C GLN A 121 -12.86 11.24 -6.37
N ILE A 122 -12.82 10.78 -5.11
CA ILE A 122 -11.77 9.87 -4.62
C ILE A 122 -12.18 8.40 -4.82
N TYR A 123 -13.44 8.06 -4.56
CA TYR A 123 -13.97 6.68 -4.58
C TYR A 123 -15.03 6.46 -5.67
N SER A 124 -14.93 7.19 -6.79
CA SER A 124 -15.70 6.88 -8.00
C SER A 124 -15.48 5.41 -8.41
N GLY A 125 -16.45 4.80 -9.10
CA GLY A 125 -16.40 3.41 -9.59
C GLY A 125 -15.19 3.05 -10.46
N LEU A 126 -14.31 4.00 -10.75
CA LEU A 126 -13.02 3.83 -11.40
C LEU A 126 -11.88 3.40 -10.46
N ILE A 127 -12.12 3.23 -9.15
CA ILE A 127 -11.09 2.77 -8.20
C ILE A 127 -10.53 1.40 -8.63
N GLY A 128 -11.39 0.50 -9.12
CA GLY A 128 -10.98 -0.81 -9.62
C GLY A 128 -10.05 -0.71 -10.82
N VAL A 129 -10.36 0.18 -11.77
CA VAL A 129 -9.51 0.44 -12.95
C VAL A 129 -8.16 1.02 -12.54
N ARG A 130 -8.12 1.88 -11.52
CA ARG A 130 -6.86 2.42 -10.98
C ARG A 130 -6.01 1.32 -10.33
N ILE A 131 -6.61 0.47 -9.50
CA ILE A 131 -5.90 -0.64 -8.86
C ILE A 131 -5.34 -1.58 -9.93
N LEU A 132 -6.16 -1.96 -10.91
CA LEU A 132 -5.73 -2.80 -12.03
C LEU A 132 -4.59 -2.17 -12.84
N GLY A 133 -4.71 -0.88 -13.18
CA GLY A 133 -3.66 -0.15 -13.91
C GLY A 133 -2.34 -0.10 -13.14
N TRP A 134 -2.38 0.13 -11.83
CA TRP A 134 -1.18 0.08 -10.98
C TRP A 134 -0.58 -1.31 -10.89
N SER A 135 -1.39 -2.36 -10.75
CA SER A 135 -0.89 -3.73 -10.75
C SER A 135 -0.22 -4.09 -12.08
N LEU A 136 -0.83 -3.73 -13.21
CA LEU A 136 -0.23 -3.95 -14.53
C LEU A 136 1.07 -3.16 -14.71
N PHE A 137 1.11 -1.92 -14.22
CA PHE A 137 2.32 -1.09 -14.24
C PHE A 137 3.44 -1.72 -13.41
N LEU A 138 3.16 -2.20 -12.20
CA LEU A 138 4.13 -2.88 -11.35
C LEU A 138 4.67 -4.15 -12.00
N ILE A 139 3.79 -4.97 -12.57
CA ILE A 139 4.18 -6.19 -13.28
C ILE A 139 5.07 -5.85 -14.47
N SER A 140 4.63 -4.95 -15.34
CA SER A 140 5.38 -4.54 -16.54
C SER A 140 6.73 -3.91 -16.20
N SER A 141 6.80 -3.08 -15.16
CA SER A 141 8.04 -2.43 -14.76
C SER A 141 9.00 -3.42 -14.11
N SER A 142 8.51 -4.37 -13.31
CA SER A 142 9.33 -5.44 -12.73
C SER A 142 9.92 -6.34 -13.82
N THR A 143 9.11 -6.78 -14.78
CA THR A 143 9.59 -7.60 -15.91
C THR A 143 10.61 -6.85 -16.77
N LEU A 144 10.39 -5.56 -17.03
CA LEU A 144 11.32 -4.76 -17.81
C LEU A 144 12.68 -4.63 -17.11
N LEU A 145 12.65 -4.36 -15.81
CA LEU A 145 13.86 -4.20 -15.01
C LEU A 145 14.64 -5.50 -14.88
N SER A 146 13.94 -6.64 -14.80
CA SER A 146 14.51 -7.99 -14.84
C SER A 146 15.29 -8.29 -16.14
N ILE A 147 14.84 -7.75 -17.28
CA ILE A 147 15.55 -7.91 -18.57
C ILE A 147 16.74 -6.95 -18.68
N PHE A 148 16.62 -5.74 -18.12
CA PHE A 148 17.65 -4.70 -18.24
C PHE A 148 18.82 -4.85 -17.27
N ILE A 149 18.62 -5.52 -16.14
CA ILE A 149 19.65 -5.71 -15.13
C ILE A 149 20.19 -7.13 -15.25
N GLU A 150 21.47 -7.24 -15.60
CA GLU A 150 22.15 -8.52 -15.72
C GLU A 150 22.05 -9.31 -14.41
N PRO A 151 21.72 -10.61 -14.49
CA PRO A 151 21.62 -11.45 -13.32
C PRO A 151 22.96 -11.55 -12.58
N GLY A 152 22.94 -11.31 -11.27
CA GLY A 152 24.12 -11.37 -10.39
C GLY A 152 24.69 -10.03 -9.92
N TYR A 153 24.19 -8.88 -10.38
CA TYR A 153 24.56 -7.55 -9.85
C TYR A 153 23.55 -6.96 -8.86
N SER A 154 22.65 -7.79 -8.33
CA SER A 154 21.58 -7.35 -7.44
C SER A 154 21.94 -7.56 -5.96
N PHE A 155 21.70 -6.54 -5.12
CA PHE A 155 21.80 -6.64 -3.65
C PHE A 155 20.63 -7.42 -3.00
N LEU A 156 19.68 -7.92 -3.80
CA LEU A 156 18.51 -8.64 -3.31
C LEU A 156 18.72 -10.16 -3.40
N PRO A 157 18.20 -10.96 -2.45
CA PRO A 157 18.33 -12.42 -2.48
C PRO A 157 17.73 -13.12 -3.72
N GLU A 158 16.67 -12.56 -4.33
CA GLU A 158 15.86 -13.23 -5.35
C GLU A 158 15.82 -12.49 -6.70
N ASP A 159 16.92 -11.83 -7.08
CA ASP A 159 17.07 -11.05 -8.30
C ASP A 159 16.20 -9.78 -8.38
N THR A 160 16.54 -8.91 -9.33
CA THR A 160 16.08 -7.53 -9.40
C THR A 160 14.57 -7.36 -9.64
N GLY A 161 13.92 -8.38 -10.23
CA GLY A 161 12.47 -8.45 -10.46
C GLY A 161 11.69 -9.30 -9.43
N GLY A 162 12.36 -9.92 -8.46
CA GLY A 162 11.77 -10.90 -7.55
C GLY A 162 11.61 -12.30 -8.16
N PHE A 163 11.37 -13.33 -7.34
CA PHE A 163 11.40 -14.75 -7.75
C PHE A 163 10.55 -15.07 -8.97
N LYS A 164 9.37 -14.47 -9.13
CA LYS A 164 8.47 -14.80 -10.25
C LYS A 164 8.82 -14.09 -11.57
N PHE A 165 9.41 -12.90 -11.51
CA PHE A 165 9.72 -12.10 -12.71
C PHE A 165 11.21 -12.12 -13.07
N GLY A 166 12.08 -12.44 -12.11
CA GLY A 166 13.50 -12.74 -12.29
C GLY A 166 13.73 -13.99 -13.15
N VAL A 167 12.83 -14.98 -13.09
CA VAL A 167 12.98 -16.26 -13.83
C VAL A 167 12.54 -16.14 -15.30
N LEU A 168 11.75 -15.12 -15.65
CA LEU A 168 11.20 -14.93 -16.99
C LEU A 168 12.26 -14.75 -18.10
N PRO A 169 13.31 -13.92 -17.90
CA PRO A 169 14.41 -13.80 -18.85
C PRO A 169 15.12 -15.13 -19.14
N TYR A 170 15.36 -15.95 -18.10
CA TYR A 170 16.03 -17.25 -18.26
C TYR A 170 15.21 -18.28 -19.04
N LEU A 171 13.88 -18.13 -19.07
CA LEU A 171 13.00 -18.97 -19.90
C LEU A 171 12.90 -18.49 -21.36
N LEU A 172 13.30 -17.25 -21.63
CA LEU A 172 13.22 -16.62 -22.94
C LEU A 172 14.56 -16.61 -23.68
N THR A 173 15.67 -16.83 -22.97
CA THR A 173 16.99 -17.09 -23.57
C THR A 173 17.18 -18.59 -23.79
N PRO A 174 17.43 -19.05 -25.04
CA PRO A 174 17.62 -20.47 -25.37
C PRO A 174 18.94 -21.04 -24.84
#